data_AF-A0A7L2S012-F1
#
_entry.id   AF-A0A7L2S012-F1
#
_cell.length_a   1.000
_cell.length_b   1.000
_cell.length_c   1.000
_cell.angle_alpha   90.00
_cell.angle_beta   90.00
_cell.angle_gamma   90.00
#
_symmetry.space_group_name_H-M   'P 1'
#
loop_
_entity.id
_entity.type
_entity.pdbx_description
1 polymer ?
#
loop_
_entity_poly.entity_id
_entity_poly.type
_entity_poly.pdbx_seq_one_letter_code
_entity_poly.pdbx_strand_id
1 'polypeptide(L)'
;SRAPLQKLYLFHPSYNNVLLELRNNTDQIVVFTAALFERSRHACYVLLRGPQARQEPGPVSLMKRKLKEDVSESKVLWLNQVAVDSEQYIRDRLYRMRFLSRA
;
A
#
# COMPACT_ATOMS: atom_id res chain seq x y z
N SER A 1 -6.18 -13.52 23.44
CA SER A 1 -5.75 -14.20 22.19
C SER A 1 -4.88 -13.23 21.41
N ARG A 2 -3.74 -13.67 20.86
CA ARG A 2 -2.87 -12.78 20.07
C ARG A 2 -3.54 -12.59 18.71
N ALA A 3 -3.87 -11.34 18.35
CA ALA A 3 -4.41 -11.05 17.02
C ALA A 3 -3.43 -11.57 15.95
N PRO A 4 -3.91 -12.22 14.88
CA PRO A 4 -3.04 -12.74 13.84
C PRO A 4 -2.21 -11.60 13.23
N LEU A 5 -0.93 -11.86 12.95
CA LEU A 5 -0.04 -10.92 12.28
C LEU A 5 -0.57 -10.66 10.86
N GLN A 6 -1.28 -9.56 10.69
CA GLN A 6 -1.71 -9.12 9.38
C GLN A 6 -0.49 -8.54 8.64
N LYS A 7 -0.27 -8.96 7.41
CA LYS A 7 0.78 -8.42 6.54
C LYS A 7 0.14 -7.63 5.41
N LEU A 8 0.72 -6.46 5.10
CA LEU A 8 0.30 -5.63 3.99
C LEU A 8 1.30 -5.78 2.85
N TYR A 9 0.79 -6.05 1.65
CA TYR A 9 1.63 -6.18 0.46
C TYR A 9 1.20 -5.20 -0.63
N LEU A 10 2.18 -4.65 -1.34
CA LEU A 10 1.97 -3.82 -2.52
C LEU A 10 2.56 -4.54 -3.74
N PHE A 11 1.70 -4.77 -4.73
CA PHE A 11 2.08 -5.26 -6.05
C PHE A 11 1.84 -4.16 -7.08
N HIS A 12 2.87 -3.76 -7.82
CA HIS A 12 2.75 -2.73 -8.86
C HIS A 12 2.94 -3.37 -10.25
N PRO A 13 2.03 -3.16 -11.21
CA PRO A 13 2.08 -3.85 -12.51
C PRO A 13 3.36 -3.64 -13.32
N SER A 14 4.07 -2.52 -13.15
CA SER A 14 5.37 -2.31 -13.80
C SER A 14 6.51 -3.17 -13.26
N TYR A 15 6.27 -3.91 -12.17
CA TYR A 15 7.22 -4.81 -11.50
C TYR A 15 6.53 -6.13 -11.20
N ASN A 16 6.26 -6.91 -12.25
CA ASN A 16 5.54 -8.17 -12.15
C ASN A 16 6.29 -9.28 -11.38
N ASN A 17 7.58 -9.08 -11.09
CA ASN A 17 8.45 -9.99 -10.35
C ASN A 17 8.77 -9.53 -8.92
N VAL A 18 8.11 -8.47 -8.44
CA VAL A 18 8.38 -7.89 -7.12
C VAL A 18 7.10 -7.66 -6.32
N LEU A 19 7.16 -8.01 -5.04
CA LEU A 19 6.16 -7.67 -4.03
C LEU A 19 6.82 -6.86 -2.91
N LEU A 20 6.20 -5.75 -2.49
CA LEU A 20 6.67 -5.01 -1.33
C LEU A 20 5.86 -5.45 -0.11
N GLU A 21 6.51 -6.04 0.89
CA GLU A 21 5.93 -6.18 2.22
C GLU A 21 6.05 -4.83 2.93
N LEU A 22 4.92 -4.18 3.20
CA LEU A 22 4.85 -2.90 3.88
C LEU A 22 4.69 -3.12 5.38
N ARG A 23 5.14 -2.16 6.19
CA ARG A 23 4.79 -2.14 7.60
C ARG A 23 3.27 -2.06 7.73
N ASN A 24 2.67 -3.10 8.33
CA ASN A 24 1.24 -3.10 8.52
C ASN A 24 0.84 -2.20 9.69
N ASN A 25 0.63 -0.92 9.39
CA ASN A 25 0.03 0.05 10.31
C ASN A 25 -1.50 0.14 10.13
N THR A 26 -2.10 -0.81 9.40
CA THR A 26 -3.53 -0.82 9.11
C THR A 26 -4.24 -1.71 10.12
N ASP A 27 -5.07 -1.11 10.96
CA ASP A 27 -6.11 -1.86 11.65
C ASP A 27 -7.22 -2.18 10.64
N GLN A 28 -7.68 -3.44 10.67
CA GLN A 28 -8.79 -4.05 9.94
C GLN A 28 -9.46 -3.17 8.86
N ILE A 29 -8.94 -3.25 7.64
CA ILE A 29 -9.45 -2.57 6.45
C ILE A 29 -10.76 -3.22 6.02
N VAL A 30 -11.86 -2.44 5.95
CA VAL A 30 -13.19 -2.98 5.61
C VAL A 30 -13.45 -2.94 4.10
N VAL A 31 -13.03 -1.90 3.38
CA VAL A 31 -13.08 -1.80 1.91
C VAL A 31 -12.03 -0.79 1.44
N PHE A 32 -11.41 -1.01 0.28
CA PHE A 32 -10.64 0.03 -0.41
C PHE A 32 -11.22 0.27 -1.82
N THR A 33 -11.53 1.53 -2.12
CA THR A 33 -11.63 2.03 -3.49
C THR A 33 -11.01 3.42 -3.47
N ALA A 34 -9.79 3.53 -3.99
CA ALA A 34 -9.04 4.77 -3.95
C ALA A 34 -9.48 5.67 -5.10
N ALA A 35 -10.11 6.81 -4.81
CA ALA A 35 -10.36 7.85 -5.80
C ALA A 35 -10.35 9.24 -5.16
N LEU A 36 -9.26 9.99 -5.37
CA LEU A 36 -9.22 11.33 -5.97
C LEU A 36 -7.80 11.87 -5.75
N PHE A 37 -7.04 12.02 -6.83
CA PHE A 37 -5.66 12.48 -6.77
C PHE A 37 -5.48 13.62 -7.76
N GLU A 38 -4.98 14.74 -7.26
CA GLU A 38 -4.49 15.82 -8.12
C GLU A 38 -3.32 15.31 -8.95
N ARG A 39 -3.25 15.74 -10.22
CA ARG A 39 -2.16 15.42 -11.13
C ARG A 39 -0.81 15.72 -10.48
N SER A 40 0.17 14.85 -10.71
CA SER A 40 1.57 15.05 -10.29
C SER A 40 1.85 15.03 -8.79
N ARG A 41 0.85 14.78 -7.93
CA ARG A 41 1.09 14.51 -6.50
C ARG A 41 1.64 13.09 -6.30
N HIS A 42 2.37 12.88 -5.22
CA HIS A 42 2.85 11.54 -4.85
C HIS A 42 1.68 10.56 -4.75
N ALA A 43 1.92 9.32 -5.19
CA ALA A 43 0.98 8.23 -5.01
C ALA A 43 0.63 8.08 -3.52
N CYS A 44 -0.63 7.78 -3.25
CA CYS A 44 -1.19 7.64 -1.92
C CYS A 44 -2.30 6.59 -2.00
N TYR A 45 -2.79 6.15 -0.86
CA TYR A 45 -3.99 5.34 -0.78
C TYR A 45 -4.86 5.85 0.38
N VAL A 46 -6.14 5.51 0.32
CA VAL A 46 -7.11 5.88 1.35
C VAL A 46 -7.50 4.62 2.10
N LEU A 47 -7.44 4.70 3.42
CA LEU A 47 -7.84 3.64 4.33
C LEU A 47 -9.19 4.01 4.95
N LEU A 48 -10.16 3.10 4.80
CA LEU A 48 -11.43 3.15 5.51
C LEU A 48 -11.43 2.08 6.61
N ARG A 49 -11.57 2.51 7.86
CA ARG A 49 -11.72 1.63 9.03
C ARG A 49 -13.12 1.78 9.60
N GLY A 50 -13.64 0.72 10.17
CA GLY A 50 -14.96 0.70 10.81
C GLY A 50 -15.18 -0.59 11.60
N PRO A 51 -16.40 -0.81 12.10
CA PRO A 51 -16.78 -2.05 12.77
C PRO A 51 -16.52 -3.29 11.89
N GLN A 52 -16.22 -4.43 12.53
CA GLN A 52 -16.04 -5.68 11.80
C GLN A 52 -17.34 -6.13 11.13
N ALA A 53 -17.22 -6.99 10.12
CA ALA A 53 -18.38 -7.69 9.57
C ALA A 53 -19.18 -8.35 10.71
N ARG A 54 -20.49 -8.07 10.76
CA ARG A 54 -21.44 -8.54 11.79
C ARG A 54 -21.36 -7.85 13.16
N GLN A 55 -20.61 -6.76 13.30
CA GLN A 55 -20.75 -5.86 14.45
C GLN A 55 -21.87 -4.82 14.19
N GLU A 56 -22.37 -4.23 15.27
CA GLU A 56 -23.33 -3.12 15.20
C GLU A 56 -22.77 -1.94 14.40
N PRO A 57 -23.64 -1.17 13.70
CA PRO A 57 -23.22 0.07 13.06
C PRO A 57 -22.49 0.99 14.04
N GLY A 58 -21.42 1.62 13.58
CA GLY A 58 -20.53 2.40 14.42
C GLY A 58 -19.69 3.40 13.62
N PRO A 59 -18.87 4.20 14.31
CA PRO A 59 -18.07 5.23 13.67
C PRO A 59 -17.08 4.63 12.67
N VAL A 60 -16.91 5.32 11.54
CA VAL A 60 -15.91 5.00 10.52
C VAL A 60 -14.84 6.09 10.49
N SER A 61 -13.60 5.70 10.20
CA SER A 61 -12.50 6.65 10.01
C SER A 61 -11.91 6.51 8.62
N LEU A 62 -11.64 7.65 7.99
CA LEU A 62 -11.03 7.76 6.68
C LEU A 62 -9.66 8.41 6.82
N MET A 63 -8.61 7.76 6.33
CA MET A 63 -7.25 8.29 6.38
C MET A 63 -6.54 8.20 5.04
N LYS A 64 -5.95 9.31 4.61
CA LYS A 64 -5.07 9.40 3.44
C LYS A 64 -3.62 9.15 3.85
N ARG A 65 -2.95 8.18 3.25
CA ARG A 65 -1.51 7.89 3.50
C ARG A 65 -0.69 7.96 2.23
N LYS A 66 0.49 8.61 2.29
CA LYS A 66 1.39 8.69 1.13
C LYS A 66 2.12 7.38 0.96
N LEU A 67 2.10 6.81 -0.25
CA LEU A 67 2.78 5.55 -0.55
C LEU A 67 4.27 5.62 -0.25
N LYS A 68 4.90 6.78 -0.52
CA LYS A 68 6.34 6.98 -0.31
C LYS A 68 6.79 6.71 1.13
N GLU A 69 5.93 6.99 2.12
CA GLU A 69 6.23 6.82 3.54
C GLU A 69 6.25 5.33 3.91
N ASP A 70 5.37 4.53 3.31
CA ASP A 70 5.38 3.07 3.53
C ASP A 70 6.46 2.36 2.68
N VAL A 71 6.79 2.90 1.50
CA VAL A 71 7.86 2.35 0.65
C VAL A 71 9.23 2.48 1.33
N SER A 72 9.49 3.57 2.05
CA SER A 72 10.77 3.76 2.75
C SER A 72 11.04 2.74 3.85
N GLU A 73 9.99 2.17 4.46
CA GLU A 73 10.07 1.15 5.52
C GLU A 73 9.71 -0.26 5.02
N SER A 74 9.52 -0.44 3.71
CA SER A 74 9.07 -1.71 3.13
C SER A 74 10.16 -2.79 3.23
N LYS A 75 9.86 -4.02 2.81
CA LYS A 75 10.81 -5.08 2.44
C LYS A 75 10.50 -5.53 1.02
N VAL A 76 11.52 -5.66 0.18
CA VAL A 76 11.36 -6.17 -1.19
C VAL A 76 11.39 -7.70 -1.18
N LEU A 77 10.37 -8.31 -1.76
CA LEU A 77 10.25 -9.75 -1.96
C LEU A 77 10.29 -10.03 -3.47
N TRP A 78 11.29 -10.81 -3.89
CA TRP A 78 11.43 -11.24 -5.27
C TRP A 78 10.56 -12.48 -5.51
N LEU A 79 9.66 -12.41 -6.49
CA LEU A 79 8.79 -13.53 -6.86
C LEU A 79 9.52 -14.53 -7.77
N ASN A 80 10.63 -14.12 -8.37
CA ASN A 80 11.44 -14.91 -9.29
C ASN A 80 12.84 -15.14 -8.66
N GLN A 81 13.50 -16.25 -9.01
CA GLN A 81 14.81 -16.61 -8.43
C GLN A 81 15.97 -15.70 -8.85
N VAL A 82 15.78 -14.85 -9.88
CA VAL A 82 16.80 -13.91 -10.37
C VAL A 82 16.32 -12.49 -10.14
N ALA A 83 16.98 -11.79 -9.22
CA ALA A 83 16.82 -10.35 -9.06
C ALA A 83 17.49 -9.64 -10.25
N VAL A 84 16.68 -8.96 -11.06
CA VAL A 84 17.17 -8.19 -12.22
C VAL A 84 17.64 -6.79 -11.80
N ASP A 85 17.08 -6.28 -10.69
CA ASP A 85 17.35 -4.96 -10.14
C ASP A 85 17.80 -5.07 -8.67
N SER A 86 18.37 -4.00 -8.13
CA SER A 86 18.64 -3.92 -6.69
C SER A 86 17.37 -3.55 -5.91
N GLU A 87 17.31 -3.99 -4.65
CA GLU A 87 16.23 -3.61 -3.74
C GLU A 87 16.09 -2.08 -3.60
N GLN A 88 17.21 -1.36 -3.56
CA GLN A 88 17.23 0.10 -3.50
C GLN A 88 16.64 0.72 -4.78
N TYR A 89 16.98 0.20 -5.95
CA TYR A 89 16.45 0.68 -7.22
C TYR A 89 14.92 0.60 -7.27
N ILE A 90 14.36 -0.54 -6.83
CA ILE A 90 12.91 -0.73 -6.77
C ILE A 90 12.28 0.27 -5.79
N ARG A 91 12.83 0.40 -4.57
CA ARG A 91 12.32 1.35 -3.58
C ARG A 91 12.36 2.78 -4.08
N ASP A 92 13.45 3.22 -4.68
CA ASP A 92 13.60 4.59 -5.18
C ASP A 92 12.57 4.91 -6.26
N ARG A 93 12.30 3.97 -7.16
CA ARG A 93 11.32 4.16 -8.23
C ARG A 93 9.89 4.21 -7.70
N LEU A 94 9.54 3.35 -6.76
CA LEU A 94 8.22 3.35 -6.12
C LEU A 94 8.03 4.56 -5.17
N TYR A 95 9.09 5.02 -4.51
CA TYR A 95 9.08 6.23 -3.68
C TYR A 95 8.75 7.48 -4.49
N ARG A 96 9.25 7.55 -5.73
CA ARG A 96 9.03 8.65 -6.68
C ARG A 96 7.71 8.53 -7.45
N MET A 97 6.92 7.50 -7.21
CA MET A 97 5.66 7.29 -7.91
C MET A 97 4.71 8.47 -7.68
N ARG A 98 4.13 8.95 -8.77
CA ARG A 98 3.15 10.03 -8.79
C ARG A 98 1.87 9.54 -9.41
N PHE A 99 0.76 10.13 -9.00
CA PHE A 99 -0.51 9.90 -9.67
C PHE A 99 -0.48 10.54 -11.06
N LEU A 100 -0.80 9.71 -12.06
CA LEU A 100 -1.06 10.13 -13.43
C LEU A 100 -2.57 9.98 -13.64
N SER A 101 -3.31 11.08 -13.77
CA SER A 101 -4.64 10.96 -14.40
C SER A 101 -4.39 10.85 -15.90
N ARG A 102 -4.94 9.82 -16.55
CA ARG A 102 -5.18 9.94 -17.99
C ARG A 102 -6.20 11.07 -18.17
N ALA A 103 -5.89 12.02 -19.06
CA ALA A 103 -6.84 13.03 -19.52
C ALA A 103 -7.91 12.36 -20.37
#